data_AF-A0A0P4VJM4-F1
#
_entry.id   AF-A0A0P4VJM4-F1
#
_cell.length_a   1.000
_cell.length_b   1.000
_cell.length_c   1.000
_cell.angle_alpha   90.00
_cell.angle_beta   90.00
_cell.angle_gamma   90.00
#
_symmetry.space_group_name_H-M   'P 1'
#
loop_
_entity.id
_entity.type
_entity.pdbx_description
1 polymer ?
#
loop_
_entity_poly.entity_id
_entity_poly.type
_entity_poly.pdbx_seq_one_letter_code
_entity_poly.pdbx_strand_id
1 'polypeptide(L)'
;LFKWTNYLKGYQRRWFVLSNGMLSYYRNQAEMSHTCRGTISLQGALIHTEDSCMFVISNGGTQTFHIKASNEVERQRWVTALELAKAKAIRALESEEEEEDFDGDQKCEITSIMKNLASHLEDIHTCNELINKHGTALQRSLSELESVDSAQDVSAKIKTINERATLFRITSNAMINTCSEYQNLAQAQARKWQKILQH
;
A
#
# COMPACT_ATOMS: atom_id res chain seq x y z
N LEU A 1 -23.07 21.07 -19.47
CA LEU A 1 -22.81 20.50 -20.81
C LEU A 1 -24.10 20.18 -21.56
N PHE A 2 -24.04 20.21 -22.89
CA PHE A 2 -25.09 19.80 -23.81
C PHE A 2 -24.61 18.60 -24.63
N LYS A 3 -25.49 17.64 -24.88
CA LYS A 3 -25.20 16.46 -25.71
C LYS A 3 -26.03 16.50 -26.98
N TRP A 4 -25.42 16.21 -28.12
CA TRP A 4 -26.19 15.94 -29.34
C TRP A 4 -27.10 14.72 -29.16
N THR A 5 -28.35 14.84 -29.61
CA THR A 5 -29.36 13.78 -29.49
C THR A 5 -29.78 13.23 -30.84
N ASN A 6 -30.30 14.07 -31.74
CA ASN A 6 -30.65 13.74 -33.13
C ASN A 6 -30.93 15.04 -33.92
N TYR A 7 -31.16 14.94 -35.23
CA TYR A 7 -31.43 16.10 -36.08
C TYR A 7 -32.68 16.90 -35.72
N LEU A 8 -33.68 16.27 -35.09
CA LEU A 8 -34.92 16.93 -34.69
C LEU A 8 -34.78 17.74 -33.40
N LYS A 9 -34.03 17.22 -32.41
CA LYS A 9 -33.88 17.82 -31.06
C LYS A 9 -32.55 18.54 -30.87
N GLY A 10 -31.57 18.27 -31.72
CA GLY A 10 -30.23 18.83 -31.65
C GLY A 10 -29.51 18.58 -30.33
N TYR A 11 -28.78 19.60 -29.88
CA TYR A 11 -28.10 19.62 -28.58
C TYR A 11 -29.07 19.85 -27.44
N GLN A 12 -29.02 18.98 -26.43
CA GLN A 12 -29.90 19.06 -25.27
C GLN A 12 -29.07 19.08 -23.99
N ARG A 13 -29.49 19.87 -22.99
CA ARG A 13 -28.80 19.92 -21.70
C ARG A 13 -28.84 18.54 -21.05
N ARG A 14 -27.70 18.07 -20.56
CA ARG A 14 -27.57 16.79 -19.85
C ARG A 14 -26.69 16.96 -18.63
N TRP A 15 -26.99 16.15 -17.62
CA TRP A 15 -26.16 16.07 -16.42
C TRP A 15 -25.10 14.99 -16.64
N PHE A 16 -23.84 15.40 -16.65
CA PHE A 16 -22.70 14.49 -16.86
C PHE A 16 -21.99 14.22 -15.54
N VAL A 17 -21.56 12.98 -15.37
CA VAL A 17 -20.83 12.51 -14.18
C VAL A 17 -19.61 11.74 -14.65
N LEU A 18 -18.44 12.20 -14.23
CA LEU A 18 -17.17 11.53 -14.43
C LEU A 18 -16.81 10.79 -13.14
N SER A 19 -16.74 9.46 -13.18
CA SER A 19 -16.43 8.63 -12.02
C SER A 19 -15.83 7.31 -12.47
N ASN A 20 -14.80 6.83 -11.75
CA ASN A 20 -14.19 5.51 -11.95
C ASN A 20 -13.84 5.19 -13.41
N GLY A 21 -13.19 6.13 -14.11
CA GLY A 21 -12.81 5.93 -15.51
C GLY A 21 -13.98 5.90 -16.50
N MET A 22 -15.21 6.22 -16.06
CA MET A 22 -16.40 6.26 -16.89
C MET A 22 -17.00 7.67 -16.93
N LEU A 23 -17.49 8.08 -18.11
CA LEU A 23 -18.33 9.26 -18.26
C LEU A 23 -19.76 8.84 -18.53
N SER A 24 -20.65 9.08 -17.56
CA SER A 24 -22.07 8.78 -17.63
C SER A 24 -22.89 10.06 -17.79
N TYR A 25 -24.06 9.96 -18.43
CA TYR A 25 -24.97 11.09 -18.51
C TYR A 25 -26.43 10.74 -18.20
N TYR A 26 -27.14 11.75 -17.70
CA TYR A 26 -28.51 11.69 -17.23
C TYR A 26 -29.31 12.85 -17.83
N ARG A 27 -30.64 12.77 -17.79
CA ARG A 27 -31.49 13.87 -18.26
C ARG A 27 -31.26 15.13 -17.41
N ASN A 28 -31.25 14.97 -16.09
CA ASN A 28 -31.00 16.00 -15.09
C ASN A 28 -30.39 15.36 -13.82
N GLN A 29 -30.01 16.17 -12.84
CA GLN A 29 -29.40 15.70 -11.60
C GLN A 29 -30.34 14.87 -10.72
N ALA A 30 -31.63 15.22 -10.67
CA ALA A 30 -32.62 14.50 -9.85
C ALA A 30 -32.88 13.08 -10.35
N GLU A 31 -32.69 12.83 -11.65
CA GLU A 31 -32.87 11.51 -12.27
C GLU A 31 -31.63 10.59 -12.13
N MET A 32 -30.56 11.01 -11.44
CA MET A 32 -29.35 10.19 -11.26
C MET A 32 -29.61 8.87 -10.53
N SER A 33 -30.54 8.85 -9.57
CA SER A 33 -30.91 7.65 -8.81
C SER A 33 -31.78 6.66 -9.60
N HIS A 34 -32.31 7.06 -10.75
CA HIS A 34 -33.39 6.33 -11.41
C HIS A 34 -33.00 5.74 -12.76
N THR A 35 -32.26 6.44 -13.62
CA THR A 35 -31.94 5.91 -14.97
C THR A 35 -30.72 6.57 -15.61
N CYS A 36 -29.63 5.81 -15.76
CA CYS A 36 -28.52 6.21 -16.63
C CYS A 36 -28.96 6.18 -18.10
N ARG A 37 -28.61 7.22 -18.88
CA ARG A 37 -28.96 7.32 -20.30
C ARG A 37 -27.86 6.84 -21.24
N GLY A 38 -26.66 6.69 -20.73
CA GLY A 38 -25.51 6.19 -21.46
C GLY A 38 -24.22 6.46 -20.73
N THR A 39 -23.26 5.57 -20.93
CA THR A 39 -21.98 5.56 -20.25
C THR A 39 -20.91 5.13 -21.23
N ILE A 40 -19.87 5.96 -21.37
CA ILE A 40 -18.67 5.64 -22.14
C ILE A 40 -17.53 5.34 -21.17
N SER A 41 -16.87 4.18 -21.34
CA SER A 41 -15.59 3.92 -20.68
C SER A 41 -14.53 4.81 -21.31
N LEU A 42 -13.71 5.46 -20.49
CA LEU A 42 -12.59 6.27 -20.95
C LEU A 42 -11.37 5.42 -21.31
N GLN A 43 -11.32 4.17 -20.87
CA GLN A 43 -10.33 3.19 -21.31
C GLN A 43 -10.48 2.98 -22.82
N GLY A 44 -9.42 3.28 -23.57
CA GLY A 44 -9.43 3.23 -25.04
C GLY A 44 -10.24 4.35 -25.72
N ALA A 45 -10.86 5.27 -24.97
CA ALA A 45 -11.63 6.35 -25.58
C ALA A 45 -10.74 7.40 -26.24
N LEU A 46 -11.13 7.87 -27.41
CA LEU A 46 -10.54 9.01 -28.10
C LEU A 46 -11.35 10.27 -27.78
N ILE A 47 -10.66 11.29 -27.27
CA ILE A 47 -11.22 12.61 -26.97
C ILE A 47 -10.67 13.58 -28.03
N HIS A 48 -11.56 14.21 -28.79
CA HIS A 48 -11.19 15.13 -29.85
C HIS A 48 -11.88 16.48 -29.64
N THR A 49 -11.13 17.58 -29.69
CA THR A 49 -11.71 18.94 -29.64
C THR A 49 -12.01 19.42 -31.05
N GLU A 50 -13.28 19.72 -31.34
CA GLU A 50 -13.73 20.16 -32.67
C GLU A 50 -13.67 21.69 -32.83
N ASP A 51 -14.15 22.45 -31.84
CA ASP A 51 -14.16 23.91 -31.86
C ASP A 51 -13.92 24.51 -30.46
N SER A 52 -14.09 25.83 -30.32
CA SER A 52 -13.88 26.53 -29.05
C SER A 52 -14.71 25.95 -27.90
N CYS A 53 -15.91 25.41 -28.16
CA CYS A 53 -16.84 24.92 -27.13
C CYS A 53 -17.24 23.44 -27.29
N MET A 54 -16.87 22.77 -28.37
CA MET A 54 -17.31 21.43 -28.73
C MET A 54 -16.16 20.42 -28.69
N PHE A 55 -16.49 19.22 -28.23
CA PHE A 55 -15.59 18.09 -28.20
C PHE A 55 -16.38 16.79 -28.33
N VAL A 56 -15.70 15.77 -28.81
CA VAL A 56 -16.25 14.44 -29.06
C VAL A 56 -15.47 13.43 -28.26
N ILE A 57 -16.18 12.48 -27.64
CA ILE A 57 -15.60 11.31 -27.00
C ILE A 57 -16.13 10.09 -27.72
N SER A 58 -15.24 9.20 -28.15
CA SER A 58 -15.61 7.97 -28.85
C SER A 58 -14.82 6.78 -28.33
N ASN A 59 -15.45 5.60 -28.26
CA ASN A 59 -14.78 4.37 -27.86
C ASN A 59 -14.88 3.31 -28.96
N GLY A 60 -13.92 3.33 -29.89
CA GLY A 60 -13.79 2.33 -30.96
C GLY A 60 -15.03 2.13 -31.84
N GLY A 61 -15.87 3.16 -31.99
CA GLY A 61 -17.11 3.11 -32.80
C GLY A 61 -18.35 2.54 -32.11
N THR A 62 -18.25 2.03 -30.88
CA THR A 62 -19.41 1.49 -30.14
C THR A 62 -20.29 2.58 -29.56
N GLN A 63 -19.67 3.67 -29.10
CA GLN A 63 -20.35 4.83 -28.53
C GLN A 63 -19.60 6.10 -28.88
N THR A 64 -20.35 7.13 -29.28
CA THR A 64 -19.82 8.46 -29.58
C THR A 64 -20.71 9.53 -28.94
N PHE A 65 -20.12 10.37 -28.10
CA PHE A 65 -20.78 11.52 -27.49
C PHE A 65 -20.22 12.81 -28.09
N HIS A 66 -21.04 13.51 -28.86
CA HIS A 66 -20.79 14.90 -29.24
C HIS A 66 -21.29 15.83 -28.14
N ILE A 67 -20.40 16.62 -27.57
CA ILE A 67 -20.63 17.41 -26.36
C ILE A 67 -20.27 18.87 -26.65
N LYS A 68 -21.15 19.78 -26.19
CA LYS A 68 -20.94 21.22 -26.23
C LYS A 68 -20.93 21.80 -24.81
N ALA A 69 -19.88 22.52 -24.47
CA ALA A 69 -19.77 23.32 -23.25
C ALA A 69 -20.38 24.72 -23.44
N SER A 70 -20.56 25.45 -22.35
CA SER A 70 -21.08 26.83 -22.41
C SER A 70 -20.07 27.84 -22.94
N ASN A 71 -18.77 27.55 -22.78
CA ASN A 71 -17.67 28.37 -23.27
C ASN A 71 -16.38 27.54 -23.37
N GLU A 72 -15.34 28.16 -23.92
CA GLU A 72 -14.03 27.53 -24.10
C GLU A 72 -13.33 27.11 -22.82
N VAL A 73 -13.45 27.90 -21.76
CA VAL A 73 -12.85 27.58 -20.47
C VAL A 73 -13.50 26.34 -19.86
N GLU A 74 -14.83 26.24 -19.91
CA GLU A 74 -15.56 25.05 -19.45
C GLU A 74 -15.21 23.83 -20.30
N ARG A 75 -15.13 23.97 -21.64
CA ARG A 75 -14.70 22.91 -22.54
C ARG A 75 -13.31 22.39 -22.16
N GLN A 76 -12.34 23.29 -21.97
CA GLN A 76 -10.98 22.92 -21.59
C GLN A 76 -10.93 22.21 -20.24
N ARG A 77 -11.68 22.70 -19.23
CA ARG A 77 -11.77 22.06 -17.91
C ARG A 77 -12.26 20.62 -18.01
N TRP A 78 -13.31 20.37 -18.81
CA TRP A 78 -13.83 19.02 -19.01
C TRP A 78 -12.84 18.13 -19.74
N VAL A 79 -12.25 18.59 -20.84
CA VAL A 79 -11.25 17.81 -21.59
C VAL A 79 -10.08 17.42 -20.70
N THR A 80 -9.52 18.36 -19.93
CA THR A 80 -8.43 18.07 -18.98
C THR A 80 -8.85 17.05 -17.92
N ALA A 81 -10.04 17.19 -17.33
CA ALA A 81 -10.52 16.22 -16.33
C ALA A 81 -10.70 14.81 -16.93
N LEU A 82 -11.21 14.73 -18.16
CA LEU A 82 -11.42 13.46 -18.86
C LEU A 82 -10.09 12.78 -19.23
N GLU A 83 -9.10 13.54 -19.72
CA GLU A 83 -7.77 12.99 -20.03
C GLU A 83 -7.04 12.51 -18.77
N LEU A 84 -7.15 13.25 -17.66
CA LEU A 84 -6.60 12.81 -16.38
C LEU A 84 -7.28 11.53 -15.87
N ALA A 85 -8.60 11.44 -15.98
CA ALA A 85 -9.35 10.25 -15.60
C ALA A 85 -9.02 9.04 -16.50
N LYS A 86 -8.84 9.26 -17.80
CA LYS A 86 -8.38 8.24 -18.76
C LYS A 86 -6.99 7.73 -18.40
N ALA A 87 -6.02 8.62 -18.17
CA ALA A 87 -4.66 8.25 -17.77
C ALA A 87 -4.62 7.53 -16.42
N LYS A 88 -5.53 7.86 -15.49
CA LYS A 88 -5.67 7.12 -14.23
C LYS A 88 -6.24 5.71 -14.46
N ALA A 89 -7.25 5.57 -15.33
CA ALA A 89 -7.85 4.28 -15.64
C ALA A 89 -6.87 3.33 -16.34
N ILE A 90 -6.06 3.84 -17.27
CA ILE A 90 -5.03 3.04 -17.96
C ILE A 90 -3.97 2.54 -16.96
N ARG A 91 -3.45 3.42 -16.10
CA ARG A 91 -2.45 3.03 -15.09
C ARG A 91 -2.96 2.00 -14.08
N ALA A 92 -4.24 2.07 -13.73
CA ALA A 92 -4.83 1.09 -12.81
C ALA A 92 -4.84 -0.32 -13.44
N LEU A 93 -5.05 -0.42 -14.75
CA LEU A 93 -4.97 -1.69 -15.46
C LEU A 93 -3.53 -2.18 -15.62
N GLU A 94 -2.58 -1.29 -15.92
CA GLU A 94 -1.16 -1.66 -15.97
C GLU A 94 -0.69 -2.22 -14.62
N SER A 95 -1.15 -1.65 -13.49
CA SER A 95 -0.87 -2.19 -12.17
C SER A 95 -1.60 -3.50 -11.86
N GLU A 96 -2.79 -3.73 -12.41
CA GLU A 96 -3.54 -4.99 -12.25
C GLU A 96 -2.94 -6.10 -13.13
N GLU A 97 -2.48 -5.77 -14.34
CA GLU A 97 -1.78 -6.68 -15.27
C GLU A 97 -0.37 -7.05 -14.75
N GLU A 98 0.36 -6.12 -14.13
CA GLU A 98 1.60 -6.42 -13.38
C GLU A 98 1.35 -7.32 -12.14
N GLU A 99 0.16 -7.24 -11.54
CA GLU A 99 -0.23 -8.13 -10.43
C GLU A 99 -0.67 -9.53 -10.89
N GLU A 100 -1.14 -9.68 -12.13
CA GLU A 100 -1.53 -10.97 -12.73
C GLU A 100 -0.33 -11.77 -13.29
N ASP A 101 0.80 -11.12 -13.60
CA ASP A 101 2.01 -11.79 -14.12
C ASP A 101 2.95 -12.31 -13.01
N PHE A 102 2.61 -12.09 -11.73
CA PHE A 102 3.30 -12.69 -10.60
C PHE A 102 2.62 -14.02 -10.21
N ASP A 103 3.26 -15.15 -10.55
CA ASP A 103 2.76 -16.50 -10.24
C ASP A 103 2.25 -16.56 -8.79
N GLY A 104 0.98 -16.95 -8.61
CA GLY A 104 0.28 -16.90 -7.32
C GLY A 104 0.99 -17.73 -6.24
N ASP A 105 1.73 -18.76 -6.64
CA ASP A 105 2.58 -19.57 -5.77
C ASP A 105 3.77 -18.75 -5.22
N GLN A 106 4.42 -17.95 -6.07
CA GLN A 106 5.53 -17.08 -5.70
C GLN A 106 5.10 -15.92 -4.79
N LYS A 107 3.89 -15.37 -4.99
CA LYS A 107 3.30 -14.35 -4.09
C LYS A 107 3.04 -14.92 -2.70
N CYS A 108 2.50 -16.14 -2.63
CA CYS A 108 2.29 -16.84 -1.36
C CYS A 108 3.62 -17.15 -0.66
N GLU A 109 4.63 -17.57 -1.41
CA GLU A 109 5.95 -17.88 -0.88
C GLU A 109 6.64 -16.64 -0.30
N ILE A 110 6.64 -15.51 -1.02
CA ILE A 110 7.20 -14.24 -0.53
C ILE A 110 6.46 -13.75 0.73
N THR A 111 5.14 -13.83 0.72
CA THR A 111 4.33 -13.45 1.89
C THR A 111 4.66 -14.32 3.10
N SER A 112 4.87 -15.62 2.90
CA SER A 112 5.28 -16.56 3.95
C SER A 112 6.67 -16.23 4.50
N ILE A 113 7.63 -15.95 3.61
CA ILE A 113 8.99 -15.54 3.97
C ILE A 113 8.98 -14.24 4.80
N MET A 114 8.22 -13.24 4.37
CA MET A 114 8.08 -11.98 5.10
C MET A 114 7.50 -12.17 6.49
N LYS A 115 6.45 -13.00 6.63
CA LYS A 115 5.87 -13.35 7.94
C LYS A 115 6.90 -14.03 8.85
N ASN A 116 7.71 -14.93 8.30
CA ASN A 116 8.72 -15.65 9.06
C ASN A 116 9.84 -14.71 9.57
N LEU A 117 10.34 -13.83 8.71
CA LEU A 117 11.32 -12.79 9.09
C LEU A 117 10.75 -11.84 10.14
N ALA A 118 9.50 -11.42 10.00
CA ALA A 118 8.83 -10.54 10.96
C ALA A 118 8.71 -11.20 12.35
N SER A 119 8.31 -12.47 12.41
CA SER A 119 8.23 -13.23 13.66
C SER A 119 9.58 -13.31 14.37
N HIS A 120 10.67 -13.58 13.64
CA HIS A 120 12.00 -13.64 14.25
C HIS A 120 12.48 -12.26 14.74
N LEU A 121 12.09 -11.17 14.07
CA LEU A 121 12.36 -9.81 14.57
C LEU A 121 11.64 -9.53 15.89
N GLU A 122 10.40 -10.01 16.05
CA GLU A 122 9.67 -9.92 17.32
C GLU A 122 10.35 -10.73 18.44
N ASP A 123 10.87 -11.92 18.13
CA ASP A 123 11.62 -12.73 19.08
C ASP A 123 12.94 -12.04 19.52
N ILE A 124 13.67 -11.45 18.57
CA ILE A 124 14.87 -10.64 18.85
C ILE A 124 14.52 -9.44 19.72
N HIS A 125 13.42 -8.75 19.42
CA HIS A 125 12.97 -7.61 20.22
C HIS A 125 12.66 -8.03 21.66
N THR A 126 11.93 -9.14 21.83
CA THR A 126 11.59 -9.71 23.14
C THR A 126 12.86 -10.08 23.92
N CYS A 127 13.81 -10.74 23.27
CA CYS A 127 15.10 -11.09 23.89
C CYS A 127 15.88 -9.83 24.31
N ASN A 128 15.91 -8.79 23.48
CA ASN A 128 16.55 -7.51 23.81
C ASN A 128 15.92 -6.85 25.04
N GLU A 129 14.60 -6.81 25.14
CA GLU A 129 13.92 -6.29 26.34
C GLU A 129 14.28 -7.07 27.61
N LEU A 130 14.33 -8.40 27.52
CA LEU A 130 14.71 -9.26 28.64
C LEU A 130 16.17 -9.06 29.06
N ILE A 131 17.09 -8.96 28.11
CA ILE A 131 18.51 -8.64 28.36
C ILE A 131 18.62 -7.31 29.10
N ASN A 132 17.92 -6.28 28.66
CA ASN A 132 17.95 -4.96 29.33
C ASN A 132 17.41 -5.04 30.76
N LYS A 133 16.29 -5.76 30.98
CA LYS A 133 15.70 -5.95 32.31
C LYS A 133 16.64 -6.72 33.24
N HIS A 134 17.19 -7.85 32.79
CA HIS A 134 18.09 -8.67 33.59
C HIS A 134 19.46 -8.01 33.80
N GLY A 135 19.99 -7.32 32.79
CA GLY A 135 21.24 -6.56 32.87
C GLY A 135 21.14 -5.44 33.89
N THR A 136 20.03 -4.67 33.85
CA THR A 136 19.76 -3.62 34.84
C THR A 136 19.62 -4.18 36.26
N ALA A 137 18.95 -5.33 36.43
CA ALA A 137 18.79 -5.97 37.73
C ALA A 137 20.12 -6.52 38.29
N LEU A 138 20.95 -7.09 37.42
CA LEU A 138 22.31 -7.54 37.77
C LEU A 138 23.19 -6.35 38.16
N GLN A 139 23.18 -5.28 37.37
CA GLN A 139 23.95 -4.06 37.64
C GLN A 139 23.56 -3.45 38.99
N ARG A 140 22.26 -3.36 39.30
CA ARG A 140 21.79 -2.95 40.63
C ARG A 140 22.32 -3.84 41.76
N SER A 141 22.26 -5.17 41.58
CA SER A 141 22.76 -6.11 42.59
C SER A 141 24.27 -5.99 42.83
N LEU A 142 25.03 -5.68 41.78
CA LEU A 142 26.47 -5.41 41.87
C LEU A 142 26.76 -4.10 42.62
N SER A 143 26.03 -3.01 42.30
CA SER A 143 26.18 -1.74 43.02
C SER A 143 25.79 -1.84 44.50
N GLU A 144 24.77 -2.63 44.84
CA GLU A 144 24.42 -2.88 46.23
C GLU A 144 25.54 -3.60 47.00
N LEU A 145 26.27 -4.52 46.36
CA LEU A 145 27.39 -5.23 46.98
C LEU A 145 28.55 -4.28 47.32
N GLU A 146 28.80 -3.26 46.49
CA GLU A 146 29.84 -2.25 46.75
C GLU A 146 29.56 -1.41 48.00
N SER A 147 28.30 -1.37 48.46
CA SER A 147 27.84 -0.58 49.62
C SER A 147 27.68 -1.38 50.92
N VAL A 148 28.11 -2.64 50.97
CA VAL A 148 27.92 -3.51 52.14
C VAL A 148 29.07 -3.39 53.14
N ASP A 149 28.74 -3.06 54.39
CA ASP A 149 29.69 -2.96 55.52
C ASP A 149 29.76 -4.21 56.42
N SER A 150 28.85 -5.18 56.25
CA SER A 150 28.71 -6.37 57.11
C SER A 150 29.05 -7.66 56.36
N ALA A 151 29.94 -8.48 56.94
CA ALA A 151 30.36 -9.76 56.36
C ALA A 151 29.21 -10.78 56.22
N GLN A 152 28.18 -10.72 57.06
CA GLN A 152 27.00 -11.59 56.94
C GLN A 152 26.14 -11.23 55.72
N ASP A 153 26.08 -9.95 55.34
CA ASP A 153 25.26 -9.48 54.21
C ASP A 153 25.92 -9.74 52.86
N VAL A 154 27.26 -9.78 52.82
CA VAL A 154 28.04 -10.10 51.60
C VAL A 154 27.64 -11.46 51.02
N SER A 155 27.50 -12.50 51.86
CA SER A 155 27.16 -13.85 51.38
C SER A 155 25.78 -13.90 50.72
N ALA A 156 24.78 -13.23 51.31
CA ALA A 156 23.43 -13.15 50.77
C ALA A 156 23.38 -12.35 49.45
N LYS A 157 24.15 -11.25 49.35
CA LYS A 157 24.27 -10.46 48.12
C LYS A 157 24.96 -11.24 47.00
N ILE A 158 26.02 -11.99 47.29
CA ILE A 158 26.69 -12.87 46.31
C ILE A 158 25.70 -13.90 45.75
N LYS A 159 24.88 -14.53 46.60
CA LYS A 159 23.84 -15.47 46.14
C LYS A 159 22.86 -14.79 45.17
N THR A 160 22.38 -13.60 45.54
CA THR A 160 21.48 -12.80 44.69
C THR A 160 22.13 -12.46 43.34
N ILE A 161 23.39 -12.02 43.34
CA ILE A 161 24.16 -11.73 42.13
C ILE A 161 24.27 -12.97 41.24
N ASN A 162 24.57 -14.14 41.80
CA ASN A 162 24.66 -15.39 41.03
C ASN A 162 23.33 -15.76 40.36
N GLU A 163 22.20 -15.58 41.04
CA GLU A 163 20.87 -15.79 40.47
C GLU A 163 20.60 -14.82 39.32
N ARG A 164 20.89 -13.52 39.50
CA ARG A 164 20.73 -12.49 38.46
C ARG A 164 21.67 -12.69 37.26
N ALA A 165 22.92 -13.06 37.52
CA ALA A 165 23.92 -13.36 36.49
C ALA A 165 23.51 -14.59 35.67
N THR A 166 22.92 -15.60 36.32
CA THR A 166 22.40 -16.78 35.64
C THR A 166 21.25 -16.41 34.71
N LEU A 167 20.29 -15.60 35.15
CA LEU A 167 19.19 -15.12 34.31
C LEU A 167 19.71 -14.31 33.11
N PHE A 168 20.61 -13.34 33.36
CA PHE A 168 21.20 -12.53 32.31
C PHE A 168 21.94 -13.39 31.27
N ARG A 169 22.69 -14.40 31.72
CA ARG A 169 23.39 -15.34 30.84
C ARG A 169 22.44 -16.16 29.98
N ILE A 170 21.35 -16.68 30.58
CA ILE A 170 20.33 -17.45 29.85
C ILE A 170 19.71 -16.59 28.74
N THR A 171 19.29 -15.36 29.05
CA THR A 171 18.65 -14.48 28.06
C THR A 171 19.63 -13.94 27.02
N SER A 172 20.89 -13.70 27.39
CA SER A 172 21.94 -13.32 26.43
C SER A 172 22.22 -14.45 25.44
N ASN A 173 22.30 -15.70 25.90
CA ASN A 173 22.46 -16.85 25.02
C ASN A 173 21.25 -17.04 24.09
N ALA A 174 20.03 -16.85 24.61
CA ALA A 174 18.83 -16.89 23.78
C ALA A 174 18.90 -15.86 22.64
N MET A 175 19.25 -14.61 22.94
CA MET A 175 19.42 -13.56 21.93
C MET A 175 20.48 -13.90 20.89
N ILE A 176 21.63 -14.42 21.31
CA ILE A 176 22.71 -14.82 20.38
C ILE A 176 22.18 -15.87 19.39
N ASN A 177 21.44 -16.86 19.88
CA ASN A 177 20.87 -17.91 19.04
C ASN A 177 19.81 -17.35 18.08
N THR A 178 18.84 -16.58 18.58
CA THR A 178 17.78 -15.99 17.74
C THR A 178 18.34 -15.03 16.68
N CYS A 179 19.34 -14.21 17.03
CA CYS A 179 20.04 -13.37 16.06
C CYS A 179 20.76 -14.19 14.99
N SER A 180 21.40 -15.31 15.36
CA SER A 180 22.06 -16.20 14.41
C SER A 180 21.07 -16.86 13.46
N GLU A 181 19.93 -17.34 13.98
CA GLU A 181 18.84 -17.92 13.18
C GLU A 181 18.28 -16.89 12.19
N TYR A 182 17.99 -15.68 12.66
CA TYR A 182 17.52 -14.59 11.80
C TYR A 182 18.55 -14.22 10.72
N GLN A 183 19.83 -14.11 11.07
CA GLN A 183 20.90 -13.82 10.11
C GLN A 183 20.97 -14.89 9.02
N ASN A 184 20.91 -16.17 9.39
CA ASN A 184 20.93 -17.29 8.44
C ASN A 184 19.71 -17.25 7.50
N LEU A 185 18.52 -17.01 8.05
CA LEU A 185 17.28 -16.88 7.29
C LEU A 185 17.37 -15.70 6.32
N ALA A 186 17.70 -14.51 6.80
CA ALA A 186 17.83 -13.31 5.98
C ALA A 186 18.85 -13.48 4.86
N GLN A 187 19.99 -14.12 5.13
CA GLN A 187 21.03 -14.35 4.13
C GLN A 187 20.64 -15.42 3.09
N ALA A 188 19.84 -16.41 3.48
CA ALA A 188 19.26 -17.37 2.53
C ALA A 188 18.28 -16.66 1.57
N GLN A 189 17.42 -15.79 2.11
CA GLN A 189 16.45 -15.05 1.30
C GLN A 189 17.10 -14.01 0.39
N ALA A 190 18.11 -13.28 0.88
CA ALA A 190 18.87 -12.33 0.06
C ALA A 190 19.50 -13.00 -1.17
N ARG A 191 20.11 -14.18 -0.98
CA ARG A 191 20.67 -14.99 -2.08
C ARG A 191 19.60 -15.46 -3.06
N LYS A 192 18.41 -15.79 -2.57
CA LYS A 192 17.27 -16.19 -3.41
C LYS A 192 16.79 -15.02 -4.26
N TRP A 193 16.57 -13.85 -3.67
CA TRP A 193 16.14 -12.65 -4.38
C TRP A 193 17.18 -12.16 -5.40
N GLN A 194 18.48 -12.25 -5.09
CA GLN A 194 19.54 -11.94 -6.06
C GLN A 194 19.45 -12.80 -7.33
N LYS A 195 19.09 -14.09 -7.21
CA LYS A 195 18.93 -14.96 -8.37
C LYS A 195 17.69 -14.61 -9.20
N ILE A 196 16.60 -14.24 -8.54
CA ILE A 196 15.35 -13.86 -9.20
C ILE A 196 15.54 -12.55 -9.99
N LEU A 197 16.20 -11.55 -9.41
CA LEU A 197 16.41 -10.24 -10.03
C LEU A 197 17.48 -10.23 -11.15
N GLN A 198 18.22 -11.32 -11.35
CA GLN A 198 19.23 -11.45 -12.42
C GLN A 198 18.67 -12.06 -13.70
N HIS A 199 17.40 -12.47 -13.71
CA HIS A 199 16.66 -12.98 -14.85
C HIS A 199 15.50 -12.03 -15.19
#